data_AF-A0A3C1JCM1-F1
#
_entry.id   AF-A0A3C1JCM1-F1
#
_cell.length_a   1.000
_cell.length_b   1.000
_cell.length_c   1.000
_cell.angle_alpha   90.00
_cell.angle_beta   90.00
_cell.angle_gamma   90.00
#
_symmetry.space_group_name_H-M   'P 1'
#
loop_
_entity.id
_entity.type
_entity.pdbx_description
1 polymer ?
#
loop_
_entity_poly.entity_id
_entity_poly.type
_entity_poly.pdbx_seq_one_letter_code
_entity_poly.pdbx_strand_id
1 'polypeptide(L)'
;MTRELIKRSYLAAALSAAGIIGAIVLYAVVGEILARAGHKPPLLPPAAYAVKYAVYILSIASVFAVRFAASRLDARRATPEAAVKALTARAIVTAALCEVPAVAGLILFILTGYKADFYLLLVFSAGLEVYHFPRLSNWEEKLRTDFGQLP
;
A
#
# COMPACT_ATOMS: atom_id res chain seq x y z
N MET A 1 9.18 -3.28 -28.36
CA MET A 1 8.97 -2.43 -27.18
C MET A 1 10.32 -2.09 -26.58
N THR A 2 10.71 -0.82 -26.52
CA THR A 2 12.05 -0.44 -26.06
C THR A 2 12.21 -0.62 -24.55
N ARG A 3 13.36 -1.16 -24.13
CA ARG A 3 13.76 -1.29 -22.71
C ARG A 3 13.60 0.02 -21.93
N GLU A 4 13.78 1.14 -22.61
CA GLU A 4 13.60 2.49 -22.07
C GLU A 4 12.16 2.78 -21.62
N LEU A 5 11.16 2.32 -22.39
CA LEU A 5 9.75 2.49 -22.04
C LEU A 5 9.42 1.73 -20.74
N ILE A 6 9.90 0.48 -20.62
CA ILE A 6 9.70 -0.34 -19.41
C ILE A 6 10.29 0.36 -18.21
N LYS A 7 11.54 0.82 -18.31
CA LYS A 7 12.24 1.52 -17.23
C LYS A 7 11.51 2.79 -16.82
N ARG A 8 11.06 3.60 -17.77
CA ARG A 8 10.32 4.84 -17.49
C ARG A 8 9.00 4.56 -16.76
N SER A 9 8.22 3.58 -17.22
CA SER A 9 6.97 3.19 -16.54
C SER A 9 7.21 2.58 -15.16
N TYR A 10 8.26 1.77 -15.01
CA TYR A 10 8.70 1.26 -13.73
C TYR A 10 9.07 2.39 -12.76
N LEU A 11 9.86 3.37 -13.19
CA LEU A 11 10.27 4.49 -12.35
C LEU A 11 9.05 5.31 -11.89
N ALA A 12 8.08 5.54 -12.77
CA ALA A 12 6.84 6.20 -12.38
C ALA A 12 6.08 5.40 -11.30
N ALA A 13 5.96 4.08 -11.45
CA ALA A 13 5.32 3.22 -10.45
C ALA A 13 6.10 3.19 -9.12
N ALA A 14 7.43 3.10 -9.17
CA ALA A 14 8.29 3.09 -7.99
C ALA A 14 8.26 4.43 -7.25
N LEU A 15 8.23 5.55 -7.97
CA LEU A 15 8.07 6.88 -7.38
C LEU A 15 6.70 7.04 -6.70
N SER A 16 5.62 6.54 -7.32
CA SER A 16 4.30 6.54 -6.69
C SER A 16 4.29 5.71 -5.40
N ALA A 17 4.83 4.49 -5.42
CA ALA A 17 4.94 3.64 -4.24
C ALA A 17 5.82 4.30 -3.14
N ALA A 18 6.94 4.90 -3.52
CA ALA A 18 7.79 5.65 -2.60
C ALA A 18 7.07 6.87 -1.98
N GLY A 19 6.24 7.56 -2.76
CA GLY A 19 5.39 8.64 -2.27
C GLY A 19 4.37 8.17 -1.22
N ILE A 20 3.75 7.02 -1.44
CA ILE A 20 2.83 6.37 -0.49
C ILE A 20 3.57 5.97 0.79
N ILE A 21 4.76 5.38 0.69
CA ILE A 21 5.61 5.11 1.87
C ILE A 21 5.95 6.42 2.61
N GLY A 22 6.21 7.51 1.88
CA GLY A 22 6.42 8.83 2.45
C GLY A 22 5.20 9.33 3.25
N ALA A 23 3.99 9.04 2.81
CA ALA A 23 2.76 9.37 3.54
C ALA A 23 2.66 8.60 4.87
N ILE A 24 3.13 7.34 4.93
CA ILE A 24 3.22 6.59 6.20
C ILE A 24 4.09 7.33 7.23
N VAL A 25 5.23 7.88 6.80
CA VAL A 25 6.09 8.69 7.68
C VAL A 25 5.35 9.96 8.14
N LEU A 26 4.61 10.61 7.25
CA LEU A 26 3.81 11.77 7.61
C LEU A 26 2.74 11.42 8.64
N TYR A 27 2.09 10.26 8.55
CA TYR A 27 1.13 9.80 9.55
C TYR A 27 1.77 9.63 10.92
N ALA A 28 2.98 9.08 10.99
CA ALA A 28 3.73 8.98 12.24
C ALA A 28 4.01 10.37 12.85
N VAL A 29 4.42 11.33 12.03
CA VAL A 29 4.63 12.73 12.47
C VAL A 29 3.34 13.34 13.02
N VAL A 30 2.23 13.20 12.30
CA VAL A 30 0.92 13.69 12.74
C VAL A 30 0.50 13.03 14.06
N GLY A 31 0.65 11.71 14.17
CA GLY A 31 0.35 10.96 15.40
C GLY A 31 1.17 11.43 16.61
N GLU A 32 2.47 11.68 16.42
CA GLU A 32 3.32 12.22 17.48
C GLU A 32 2.94 13.66 17.88
N ILE A 33 2.65 14.53 16.92
CA ILE A 33 2.21 15.90 17.20
C ILE A 33 0.93 15.87 18.03
N LEU A 34 -0.08 15.10 17.62
CA LEU A 34 -1.35 14.97 18.34
C LEU A 34 -1.17 14.38 19.74
N ALA A 35 -0.34 13.35 19.88
CA ALA A 35 -0.04 12.74 21.17
C ALA A 35 0.60 13.75 22.14
N ARG A 36 1.55 14.56 21.65
CA ARG A 36 2.24 15.59 22.45
C ARG A 36 1.37 16.80 22.74
N ALA A 37 0.42 17.13 21.86
CA ALA A 37 -0.54 18.20 22.05
C ALA A 37 -1.66 17.85 23.07
N GLY A 38 -1.64 16.66 23.65
CA GLY A 38 -2.65 16.23 24.63
C GLY A 38 -4.01 15.96 23.99
N HIS A 39 -4.02 15.40 22.76
CA HIS A 39 -5.23 15.03 22.05
C HIS A 39 -6.21 14.26 22.94
N LYS A 40 -7.47 14.70 22.95
CA LYS A 40 -8.55 14.09 23.73
C LYS A 40 -9.46 13.30 22.78
N PRO A 41 -9.39 11.96 22.78
CA PRO A 41 -10.16 11.16 21.84
C PRO A 41 -11.67 11.28 22.11
N PRO A 42 -12.50 11.38 21.05
CA PRO A 42 -13.94 11.55 21.20
C PRO A 42 -14.68 10.26 21.61
N LEU A 43 -14.14 9.08 21.30
CA LEU A 43 -14.79 7.81 21.62
C LEU A 43 -14.24 7.20 22.90
N LEU A 44 -15.17 6.83 23.78
CA LEU A 44 -14.89 6.06 24.99
C LEU A 44 -15.33 4.60 24.83
N PRO A 45 -14.82 3.68 25.65
CA PRO A 45 -15.39 2.34 25.75
C PRO A 45 -16.90 2.38 26.05
N PRO A 46 -17.72 1.49 25.45
CA PRO A 46 -17.35 0.35 24.61
C PRO A 46 -17.16 0.66 23.12
N ALA A 47 -17.61 1.82 22.63
CA ALA A 47 -17.55 2.17 21.21
C ALA A 47 -16.10 2.17 20.67
N ALA A 48 -15.14 2.61 21.49
CA ALA A 48 -13.72 2.56 21.15
C ALA A 48 -13.22 1.13 20.83
N TYR A 49 -13.75 0.10 21.50
CA TYR A 49 -13.40 -1.30 21.21
C TYR A 49 -14.01 -1.78 19.90
N ALA A 50 -15.26 -1.41 19.62
CA ALA A 50 -15.90 -1.75 18.34
C ALA A 50 -15.11 -1.18 17.15
N VAL A 51 -14.68 0.09 17.23
CA VAL A 51 -13.86 0.73 16.20
C VAL A 51 -12.49 0.03 16.07
N LYS A 52 -11.84 -0.29 17.19
CA LYS A 52 -10.57 -1.06 17.19
C LYS A 52 -10.68 -2.36 16.40
N TYR A 53 -11.68 -3.19 16.68
CA TYR A 53 -11.85 -4.46 15.99
C TYR A 53 -12.27 -4.28 14.53
N ALA A 54 -13.10 -3.28 14.22
CA ALA A 54 -13.44 -2.96 12.83
C ALA A 54 -12.20 -2.56 12.01
N VAL A 55 -11.31 -1.75 12.58
CA VAL A 55 -10.04 -1.35 11.95
C VAL A 55 -9.11 -2.54 11.74
N TYR A 56 -9.02 -3.47 12.69
CA TYR A 56 -8.24 -4.69 12.50
C TYR A 56 -8.80 -5.57 11.39
N ILE A 57 -10.12 -5.78 11.35
CA ILE A 57 -10.79 -6.55 10.29
C ILE A 57 -10.55 -5.88 8.93
N LEU A 58 -10.67 -4.56 8.83
CA LEU A 58 -10.39 -3.80 7.61
C LEU A 58 -8.94 -3.96 7.16
N SER A 59 -7.99 -3.88 8.10
CA SER A 59 -6.56 -4.01 7.81
C SER A 59 -6.21 -5.43 7.33
N ILE A 60 -6.83 -6.45 7.90
CA ILE A 60 -6.69 -7.84 7.43
C ILE A 60 -7.33 -7.99 6.04
N ALA A 61 -8.52 -7.42 5.83
CA ALA A 61 -9.21 -7.46 4.54
C ALA A 61 -8.40 -6.79 3.43
N SER A 62 -7.65 -5.72 3.72
CA SER A 62 -6.80 -5.06 2.71
C SER A 62 -5.68 -5.99 2.20
N VAL A 63 -5.12 -6.85 3.06
CA VAL A 63 -4.12 -7.86 2.65
C VAL A 63 -4.75 -8.86 1.66
N PHE A 64 -5.97 -9.31 1.92
CA PHE A 64 -6.69 -10.17 0.97
C PHE A 64 -7.02 -9.43 -0.34
N ALA A 65 -7.36 -8.14 -0.26
CA ALA A 65 -7.61 -7.31 -1.42
C ALA A 65 -6.36 -7.17 -2.31
N VAL A 66 -5.15 -7.09 -1.73
CA VAL A 66 -3.89 -7.10 -2.51
C VAL A 66 -3.78 -8.38 -3.34
N ARG A 67 -4.06 -9.53 -2.73
CA ARG A 67 -4.00 -10.83 -3.42
C ARG A 67 -5.03 -10.93 -4.55
N PHE A 68 -6.24 -10.41 -4.33
CA PHE A 68 -7.29 -10.38 -5.34
C PHE A 68 -6.99 -9.39 -6.47
N ALA A 69 -6.44 -8.22 -6.15
CA ALA A 69 -5.99 -7.25 -7.14
C ALA A 69 -4.88 -7.84 -8.02
N ALA A 70 -3.91 -8.53 -7.42
CA ALA A 70 -2.85 -9.21 -8.16
C ALA A 70 -3.40 -10.23 -9.16
N SER A 71 -4.34 -11.10 -8.75
CA SER A 71 -4.89 -12.12 -9.65
C SER A 71 -5.65 -11.54 -10.85
N ARG A 72 -6.31 -10.39 -10.67
CA ARG A 72 -7.02 -9.68 -11.76
C ARG A 72 -6.08 -8.89 -12.66
N LEU A 73 -5.03 -8.30 -12.09
CA LEU A 73 -4.12 -7.42 -12.82
C LEU A 73 -3.00 -8.18 -13.55
N ASP A 74 -2.67 -9.40 -13.10
CA ASP A 74 -1.68 -10.30 -13.71
C ASP A 74 -2.18 -11.07 -14.95
N ALA A 75 -3.43 -10.84 -15.34
CA ALA A 75 -3.98 -11.40 -16.58
C ALA A 75 -3.14 -10.98 -17.79
N ARG A 76 -2.78 -11.95 -18.63
CA ARG A 76 -2.01 -11.73 -19.86
C ARG A 76 -2.71 -10.70 -20.74
N ARG A 77 -1.95 -9.74 -21.25
CA ARG A 77 -2.47 -8.69 -22.14
C ARG A 77 -2.13 -9.00 -23.60
N ALA A 78 -2.93 -8.48 -24.50
CA ALA A 78 -2.75 -8.69 -25.94
C ALA A 78 -1.49 -8.00 -26.49
N THR A 79 -1.07 -6.89 -25.87
CA THR A 79 0.11 -6.12 -26.30
C THR A 79 1.07 -5.85 -25.13
N PRO A 80 2.38 -5.71 -25.41
CA PRO A 80 3.38 -5.34 -24.41
C PRO A 80 3.07 -4.00 -23.72
N GLU A 81 2.59 -3.00 -24.45
CA GLU A 81 2.27 -1.68 -23.92
C GLU A 81 1.10 -1.76 -22.92
N ALA A 82 0.08 -2.57 -23.23
CA ALA A 82 -1.02 -2.82 -22.32
C ALA A 82 -0.56 -3.59 -21.07
N ALA A 83 0.39 -4.51 -21.20
CA ALA A 83 0.99 -5.24 -20.08
C ALA A 83 1.78 -4.29 -19.15
N VAL A 84 2.61 -3.40 -19.71
CA VAL A 84 3.35 -2.39 -18.91
C VAL A 84 2.38 -1.46 -18.17
N LYS A 85 1.30 -1.02 -18.82
CA LYS A 85 0.26 -0.22 -18.16
C LYS A 85 -0.42 -0.98 -17.03
N ALA A 86 -0.71 -2.26 -17.22
CA ALA A 86 -1.30 -3.12 -16.20
C ALA A 86 -0.35 -3.35 -15.00
N LEU A 87 0.95 -3.56 -15.25
CA LEU A 87 1.97 -3.68 -14.20
C LEU A 87 2.12 -2.37 -13.40
N THR A 88 2.05 -1.22 -14.08
CA THR A 88 2.04 0.10 -13.44
C THR A 88 0.83 0.28 -12.54
N ALA A 89 -0.37 -0.03 -13.05
CA ALA A 89 -1.60 0.03 -12.27
C ALA A 89 -1.55 -0.94 -11.08
N ARG A 90 -1.04 -2.15 -11.28
CA ARG A 90 -0.85 -3.15 -10.22
C ARG A 90 0.03 -2.63 -9.11
N ALA A 91 1.21 -2.09 -9.43
CA ALA A 91 2.13 -1.56 -8.42
C ALA A 91 1.48 -0.44 -7.59
N ILE A 92 0.78 0.50 -8.23
CA ILE A 92 0.12 1.62 -7.55
C ILE A 92 -1.04 1.13 -6.67
N VAL A 93 -1.90 0.26 -7.20
CA VAL A 93 -3.04 -0.30 -6.44
C VAL A 93 -2.55 -1.13 -5.27
N THR A 94 -1.49 -1.94 -5.46
CA THR A 94 -0.90 -2.72 -4.37
C THR A 94 -0.35 -1.81 -3.27
N ALA A 95 0.44 -0.78 -3.61
CA ALA A 95 0.94 0.18 -2.62
C ALA A 95 -0.21 0.86 -1.86
N ALA A 96 -1.22 1.39 -2.57
CA ALA A 96 -2.37 2.01 -1.94
C ALA A 96 -3.13 1.06 -0.98
N LEU A 97 -3.24 -0.23 -1.31
CA LEU A 97 -3.85 -1.23 -0.41
C LEU A 97 -2.96 -1.60 0.78
N CYS A 98 -1.64 -1.59 0.60
CA CYS A 98 -0.65 -1.78 1.66
C CYS A 98 -0.62 -0.61 2.65
N GLU A 99 -0.99 0.59 2.22
CA GLU A 99 -1.11 1.79 3.07
C GLU A 99 -2.33 1.77 4.00
N VAL A 100 -3.42 1.08 3.60
CA VAL A 100 -4.71 1.07 4.32
C VAL A 100 -4.57 0.86 5.84
N PRO A 101 -3.76 -0.10 6.35
CA PRO A 101 -3.59 -0.27 7.79
C PRO A 101 -3.01 0.98 8.48
N ALA A 102 -2.06 1.68 7.87
CA ALA A 102 -1.47 2.89 8.48
C ALA A 102 -2.51 4.02 8.60
N VAL A 103 -3.26 4.29 7.53
CA VAL A 103 -4.32 5.31 7.54
C VAL A 103 -5.42 4.93 8.54
N ALA A 104 -5.87 3.68 8.52
CA ALA A 104 -6.88 3.19 9.45
C ALA A 104 -6.41 3.24 10.90
N GLY A 105 -5.12 2.94 11.15
CA GLY A 105 -4.49 3.09 12.45
C GLY A 105 -4.43 4.54 12.92
N LEU A 106 -4.13 5.49 12.04
CA LEU A 106 -4.15 6.92 12.39
C LEU A 106 -5.58 7.36 12.76
N ILE A 107 -6.57 6.95 11.98
CA ILE A 107 -7.99 7.21 12.28
C ILE A 107 -8.37 6.59 13.63
N LEU A 108 -7.96 5.35 13.90
CA LEU A 108 -8.17 4.69 15.19
C LEU A 108 -7.60 5.53 16.33
N PHE A 109 -6.35 5.96 16.23
CA PHE A 109 -5.73 6.79 17.26
C PHE A 109 -6.44 8.14 17.46
N ILE A 110 -6.84 8.82 16.38
CA ILE A 110 -7.61 10.07 16.49
C ILE A 110 -8.94 9.83 17.21
N LEU A 111 -9.63 8.72 16.93
CA LEU A 111 -10.94 8.45 17.51
C LEU A 111 -10.90 7.91 18.94
N THR A 112 -9.89 7.12 19.30
CA THR A 112 -9.85 6.37 20.57
C THR A 112 -8.65 6.66 21.46
N GLY A 113 -7.61 7.31 20.92
CA GLY A 113 -6.35 7.57 21.64
C GLY A 113 -5.43 6.35 21.74
N TYR A 114 -5.75 5.24 21.09
CA TYR A 114 -4.97 3.99 21.16
C TYR A 114 -3.65 4.08 20.39
N LYS A 115 -2.67 4.76 20.99
CA LYS A 115 -1.35 5.02 20.40
C LYS A 115 -0.61 3.75 19.98
N ALA A 116 -0.61 2.72 20.83
CA ALA A 116 0.08 1.46 20.55
C ALA A 116 -0.50 0.73 19.32
N ASP A 117 -1.83 0.68 19.21
CA ASP A 117 -2.52 0.07 18.07
C ASP A 117 -2.22 0.82 16.76
N PHE A 118 -2.14 2.15 16.80
CA PHE A 118 -1.72 2.95 15.64
C PHE A 118 -0.31 2.59 15.16
N TYR A 119 0.68 2.57 16.05
CA TYR A 119 2.05 2.23 15.66
C TYR A 119 2.19 0.79 15.17
N LEU A 120 1.45 -0.15 15.75
CA LEU A 120 1.41 -1.52 15.26
C LEU A 120 0.95 -1.57 13.80
N LEU A 121 -0.16 -0.90 13.47
CA LEU A 121 -0.71 -0.88 12.12
C LEU A 121 0.16 -0.09 11.14
N LEU A 122 0.82 0.97 11.62
CA LEU A 122 1.77 1.77 10.85
C LEU A 122 3.00 0.95 10.44
N VAL A 123 3.61 0.24 11.40
CA VAL A 123 4.75 -0.66 11.12
C VAL A 123 4.32 -1.83 10.24
N PHE A 124 3.13 -2.38 10.46
CA PHE A 124 2.58 -3.44 9.63
C PHE A 124 2.42 -3.00 8.17
N SER A 125 1.84 -1.82 7.94
CA SER A 125 1.71 -1.21 6.61
C SER A 125 3.06 -0.96 5.95
N ALA A 126 4.03 -0.40 6.68
CA ALA A 126 5.39 -0.22 6.16
C ALA A 126 6.06 -1.55 5.79
N GLY A 127 5.85 -2.61 6.58
CA GLY A 127 6.32 -3.95 6.26
C GLY A 127 5.69 -4.52 4.99
N LEU A 128 4.38 -4.31 4.79
CA LEU A 128 3.69 -4.69 3.55
C LEU A 128 4.23 -3.95 2.33
N GLU A 129 4.46 -2.64 2.45
CA GLU A 129 5.04 -1.83 1.38
C GLU A 129 6.43 -2.32 0.98
N VAL A 130 7.32 -2.57 1.95
CA VAL A 130 8.65 -3.11 1.68
C VAL A 130 8.57 -4.48 1.00
N TYR A 131 7.65 -5.33 1.45
CA TYR A 131 7.46 -6.66 0.88
C TYR A 131 6.92 -6.61 -0.57
N HIS A 132 5.98 -5.71 -0.85
CA HIS A 132 5.31 -5.59 -2.15
C HIS A 132 5.92 -4.55 -3.10
N PHE A 133 6.97 -3.84 -2.68
CA PHE A 133 7.59 -2.77 -3.46
C PHE A 133 7.90 -3.21 -4.90
N PRO A 134 7.57 -2.41 -5.93
CA PRO A 134 7.79 -2.80 -7.32
C PRO A 134 9.28 -3.00 -7.61
N ARG A 135 9.62 -4.14 -8.21
CA ARG A 135 10.99 -4.47 -8.64
C ARG A 135 11.03 -4.63 -10.16
N LEU A 136 11.97 -3.93 -10.79
CA LEU A 136 12.13 -3.96 -12.25
C LEU A 136 12.36 -5.40 -12.78
N SER A 137 13.13 -6.21 -12.05
CA SER A 137 13.39 -7.62 -12.39
C SER A 137 12.11 -8.43 -12.56
N ASN A 138 11.11 -8.22 -11.69
CA ASN A 138 9.85 -8.95 -11.74
C ASN A 138 9.02 -8.53 -12.97
N TRP A 139 9.14 -7.28 -13.40
CA TRP A 139 8.45 -6.76 -14.58
C TRP A 139 9.08 -7.31 -15.86
N GLU A 140 10.41 -7.26 -15.96
CA GLU A 140 11.16 -7.83 -17.08
C GLU A 140 10.86 -9.34 -17.21
N GLU A 141 10.82 -10.07 -16.09
CA GLU A 141 10.49 -11.50 -16.07
C GLU A 141 9.07 -11.79 -16.56
N LYS A 142 8.09 -11.02 -16.08
CA LYS A 142 6.68 -11.20 -16.45
C LYS A 142 6.47 -10.89 -17.93
N LEU A 143 7.06 -9.82 -18.45
CA LEU A 143 6.97 -9.47 -19.87
C LEU A 143 7.68 -10.51 -20.74
N ARG A 144 8.81 -11.05 -20.29
CA ARG A 144 9.52 -12.15 -20.96
C ARG A 144 8.68 -13.42 -21.04
N THR A 145 7.96 -13.74 -19.97
CA THR A 145 7.04 -14.89 -19.94
C THR A 145 5.84 -14.68 -20.87
N ASP A 146 5.28 -13.47 -20.91
CA ASP A 146 4.06 -13.19 -21.67
C ASP A 146 4.32 -12.98 -23.18
N PHE A 147 5.51 -12.53 -23.58
CA PHE A 147 5.83 -12.13 -24.97
C PHE A 147 7.13 -12.70 -25.56
N GLY A 148 7.92 -13.47 -24.80
CA GLY A 148 9.21 -14.02 -25.26
C GLY A 148 10.39 -13.08 -25.07
N GLN A 149 11.42 -13.17 -25.90
CA GLN A 149 12.56 -12.24 -25.82
C GLN A 149 12.09 -10.80 -26.10
N LEU A 150 12.34 -9.90 -25.15
CA LEU A 150 12.13 -8.47 -25.34
C LEU A 150 13.07 -8.00 -26.47
N PRO A 151 12.57 -7.37 -27.54
CA PRO A 151 13.40 -6.85 -28.62
C PRO A 151 14.29 -5.68 -28.16
#